data_AF-A0A960RUX7-F1
#
_entry.id   AF-A0A960RUX7-F1
#
_cell.length_a   1.000
_cell.length_b   1.000
_cell.length_c   1.000
_cell.angle_alpha   90.00
_cell.angle_beta   90.00
_cell.angle_gamma   90.00
#
_symmetry.space_group_name_H-M   'P 1'
#
loop_
_entity.id
_entity.type
_entity.pdbx_description
1 polymer ?
#
loop_
_entity_poly.entity_id
_entity_poly.type
_entity_poly.pdbx_seq_one_letter_code
_entity_poly.pdbx_strand_id
1 'polypeptide(L)'
;CCLKSSLKAKEITMSEEFDNLVKAFDKALQKKEKGSFGKSEVKEIYSAASTLFDGTIQLDQQQIEQIRDKWVKLAEGRIDKGNAMKKLQGTSRAEAIQSVLLSIV
;
A
#
# COMPACT_ATOMS: atom_id res chain seq x y z
N CYS A 1 -2.83 -34.24 12.97
CA CYS A 1 -2.96 -33.42 11.75
C CYS A 1 -3.54 -32.02 12.07
N CYS A 2 -2.81 -31.15 12.76
CA CYS A 2 -3.36 -29.83 13.17
C CYS A 2 -2.73 -28.62 12.45
N LEU A 3 -1.84 -28.84 11.47
CA LEU A 3 -1.11 -27.75 10.81
C LEU A 3 -1.87 -27.11 9.63
N LYS A 4 -2.84 -27.80 9.01
CA LYS A 4 -3.52 -27.28 7.80
C LYS A 4 -4.48 -26.10 8.06
N SER A 5 -5.05 -25.99 9.26
CA SER A 5 -6.05 -24.95 9.56
C SER A 5 -5.44 -23.58 9.84
N SER A 6 -4.19 -23.54 10.32
CA SER A 6 -3.53 -22.27 10.71
C SER A 6 -2.86 -21.55 9.51
N LEU A 7 -2.41 -22.30 8.50
CA LEU A 7 -1.88 -21.75 7.25
C LEU A 7 -2.99 -21.08 6.41
N LYS A 8 -4.13 -21.74 6.29
CA LYS A 8 -5.24 -21.26 5.44
C LYS A 8 -5.86 -19.95 5.95
N ALA A 9 -5.92 -19.75 7.26
CA ALA A 9 -6.40 -18.49 7.86
C ALA A 9 -5.43 -17.33 7.59
N LYS A 10 -4.12 -17.57 7.70
CA LYS A 10 -3.08 -16.56 7.42
C LYS A 10 -3.05 -16.13 5.96
N GLU A 11 -3.26 -17.05 5.02
CA GLU A 11 -3.34 -16.74 3.59
C GLU A 11 -4.58 -15.91 3.23
N ILE A 12 -5.73 -16.19 3.87
CA ILE A 12 -6.96 -15.42 3.65
C ILE A 12 -6.84 -14.00 4.21
N THR A 13 -6.30 -13.85 5.42
CA THR A 13 -6.07 -12.53 6.05
C THR A 13 -5.08 -11.69 5.23
N MET A 14 -3.99 -12.31 4.74
CA MET A 14 -3.01 -11.64 3.87
C MET A 14 -3.64 -11.08 2.60
N SER A 15 -4.50 -11.86 1.93
CA SER A 15 -5.20 -11.41 0.73
C SER A 15 -6.10 -10.21 1.02
N GLU A 16 -6.76 -10.19 2.18
CA GLU A 16 -7.70 -9.13 2.54
C GLU A 16 -6.99 -7.79 2.81
N GLU A 17 -5.89 -7.80 3.58
CA GLU A 17 -5.15 -6.58 3.90
C GLU A 17 -4.46 -5.98 2.66
N PHE A 18 -3.94 -6.85 1.78
CA PHE A 18 -3.41 -6.42 0.48
C PHE A 18 -4.48 -5.79 -0.40
N ASP A 19 -5.63 -6.45 -0.54
CA ASP A 19 -6.76 -5.94 -1.30
C ASP A 19 -7.27 -4.60 -0.76
N ASN A 20 -7.28 -4.44 0.57
CA ASN A 20 -7.68 -3.20 1.22
C ASN A 20 -6.75 -2.04 0.85
N LEU A 21 -5.43 -2.25 0.85
CA LEU A 21 -4.46 -1.23 0.43
C LEU A 21 -4.63 -0.90 -1.07
N VAL A 22 -4.78 -1.91 -1.92
CA VAL A 22 -4.99 -1.73 -3.36
C VAL A 22 -6.26 -0.91 -3.63
N LYS A 23 -7.37 -1.23 -2.97
CA LYS A 23 -8.63 -0.48 -3.07
C LYS A 23 -8.47 0.97 -2.60
N ALA A 24 -7.72 1.21 -1.53
CA ALA A 24 -7.44 2.57 -1.05
C ALA A 24 -6.68 3.39 -2.11
N PHE A 25 -5.67 2.81 -2.76
CA PHE A 25 -4.97 3.44 -3.87
C PHE A 25 -5.90 3.72 -5.06
N ASP A 26 -6.74 2.77 -5.46
CA ASP A 26 -7.65 2.96 -6.60
C ASP A 26 -8.69 4.05 -6.32
N LYS A 27 -9.26 4.09 -5.11
CA LYS A 27 -10.16 5.15 -4.67
C LYS A 27 -9.46 6.51 -4.68
N ALA A 28 -8.22 6.58 -4.21
CA ALA A 28 -7.43 7.81 -4.22
C ALA A 28 -7.13 8.29 -5.66
N LEU A 29 -6.78 7.39 -6.57
CA LEU A 29 -6.58 7.68 -7.98
C LEU A 29 -7.86 8.23 -8.61
N GLN A 30 -9.01 7.59 -8.39
CA GLN A 30 -10.30 8.10 -8.89
C GLN A 30 -10.64 9.48 -8.33
N LYS A 31 -10.40 9.72 -7.04
CA LYS A 31 -10.63 11.04 -6.43
C LYS A 31 -9.69 12.10 -6.98
N LYS A 32 -8.46 11.71 -7.29
CA LYS A 32 -7.45 12.57 -7.92
C LYS A 32 -7.85 12.95 -9.34
N GLU A 33 -8.32 12.01 -10.16
CA GLU A 33 -8.87 12.30 -11.49
C GLU A 33 -10.07 13.26 -11.42
N LYS A 34 -10.82 13.24 -10.31
CA LYS A 34 -11.92 14.16 -10.03
C LYS A 34 -11.50 15.47 -9.35
N GLY A 35 -10.21 15.70 -9.12
CA GLY A 35 -9.68 16.91 -8.45
C GLY A 35 -10.03 17.03 -6.96
N SER A 36 -10.39 15.93 -6.30
CA SER A 36 -10.87 15.88 -4.91
C SER A 36 -9.96 15.07 -3.98
N PHE A 37 -8.75 14.74 -4.42
CA PHE A 37 -7.76 14.04 -3.62
C PHE A 37 -7.23 14.94 -2.51
N GLY A 38 -7.30 14.45 -1.27
CA GLY A 38 -6.98 15.22 -0.08
C GLY A 38 -6.35 14.39 1.04
N LYS A 39 -6.22 15.02 2.21
CA LYS A 39 -5.60 14.40 3.40
C LYS A 39 -6.37 13.18 3.90
N SER A 40 -7.68 13.11 3.61
CA SER A 40 -8.53 11.97 3.95
C SER A 40 -8.06 10.70 3.25
N GLU A 41 -7.79 10.77 1.94
CA GLU A 41 -7.32 9.62 1.15
C GLU A 41 -5.92 9.20 1.58
N VAL A 42 -5.05 10.16 1.87
CA VAL A 42 -3.71 9.87 2.39
C VAL A 42 -3.79 9.12 3.72
N LYS A 43 -4.71 9.51 4.61
CA LYS A 43 -4.95 8.82 5.88
C LYS A 43 -5.49 7.40 5.68
N GLU A 44 -6.42 7.21 4.75
CA GLU A 44 -6.96 5.88 4.40
C GLU A 44 -5.85 4.96 3.88
N ILE A 45 -5.01 5.43 2.95
CA ILE A 45 -3.87 4.67 2.42
C ILE A 45 -2.87 4.35 3.54
N TYR A 46 -2.52 5.33 4.37
CA TYR A 46 -1.59 5.11 5.48
C TYR A 46 -2.11 4.07 6.47
N SER A 47 -3.41 4.12 6.82
CA SER A 47 -4.02 3.12 7.70
C SER A 47 -3.93 1.72 7.11
N ALA A 48 -4.31 1.56 5.84
CA ALA A 48 -4.24 0.25 5.17
C ALA A 48 -2.80 -0.25 5.01
N ALA A 49 -1.86 0.64 4.67
CA ALA A 49 -0.45 0.30 4.55
C ALA A 49 0.16 -0.08 5.90
N SER A 50 -0.19 0.63 6.97
CA SER A 50 0.27 0.31 8.33
C SER A 50 -0.21 -1.07 8.72
N THR A 51 -1.50 -1.38 8.54
CA THR A 51 -2.04 -2.72 8.82
C THR A 51 -1.32 -3.81 8.01
N LEU A 52 -1.13 -3.60 6.71
CA LEU A 52 -0.47 -4.58 5.83
C LEU A 52 1.01 -4.83 6.21
N PHE A 53 1.73 -3.77 6.59
CA PHE A 53 3.18 -3.85 6.82
C PHE A 53 3.57 -4.08 8.29
N ASP A 54 2.69 -3.83 9.24
CA ASP A 54 2.88 -4.12 10.68
C ASP A 54 2.65 -5.60 10.98
N GLY A 55 1.84 -6.29 10.16
CA GLY A 55 1.69 -7.73 10.22
C GLY A 55 2.98 -8.49 9.87
N THR A 56 3.08 -9.76 10.26
CA THR A 56 4.15 -10.69 9.82
C THR A 56 4.00 -11.12 8.36
N ILE A 57 3.37 -10.29 7.54
CA ILE A 57 2.93 -10.61 6.19
C ILE A 57 4.11 -10.44 5.25
N GLN A 58 4.52 -11.56 4.66
CA GLN A 58 5.46 -11.56 3.56
C GLN A 58 4.67 -11.37 2.28
N LEU A 59 4.83 -10.20 1.67
CA LEU A 59 4.34 -9.95 0.34
C LEU A 59 5.29 -10.55 -0.68
N ASP A 60 4.74 -11.17 -1.71
CA ASP A 60 5.54 -11.58 -2.85
C ASP A 60 5.94 -10.38 -3.72
N GLN A 61 6.88 -10.61 -4.64
CA GLN A 61 7.41 -9.57 -5.52
C GLN A 61 6.30 -8.91 -6.36
N GLN A 62 5.32 -9.66 -6.87
CA GLN A 62 4.25 -9.10 -7.70
C GLN A 62 3.35 -8.17 -6.88
N GLN A 63 3.02 -8.55 -5.64
CA GLN A 63 2.25 -7.70 -4.73
C GLN A 63 2.98 -6.39 -4.42
N ILE A 64 4.28 -6.45 -4.13
CA ILE A 64 5.10 -5.26 -3.88
C ILE A 64 5.15 -4.37 -5.12
N GLU A 65 5.30 -4.96 -6.32
CA GLU A 65 5.30 -4.22 -7.58
C GLU A 65 3.96 -3.55 -7.89
N GLN A 66 2.85 -4.19 -7.55
CA GLN A 66 1.52 -3.61 -7.69
C GLN A 66 1.32 -2.41 -6.76
N ILE A 67 1.76 -2.51 -5.49
CA ILE A 67 1.75 -1.39 -4.55
C ILE A 67 2.62 -0.25 -5.08
N ARG A 68 3.85 -0.56 -5.52
CA ARG A 68 4.79 0.40 -6.13
C ARG A 68 4.13 1.15 -7.28
N ASP A 69 3.57 0.43 -8.25
CA ASP A 69 3.05 1.06 -9.46
C ASP A 69 1.85 1.96 -9.19
N LYS A 70 0.96 1.56 -8.27
CA LYS A 70 -0.15 2.42 -7.82
C LYS A 70 0.34 3.65 -7.06
N TRP A 71 1.30 3.46 -6.14
CA TRP A 71 1.88 4.56 -5.38
C TRP A 71 2.60 5.57 -6.28
N VAL A 72 3.45 5.12 -7.20
CA VAL A 72 4.16 5.97 -8.16
C VAL A 72 3.17 6.73 -9.06
N LYS A 73 2.12 6.06 -9.55
CA LYS A 73 1.07 6.71 -10.33
C LYS A 73 0.37 7.81 -9.52
N LEU A 74 0.03 7.52 -8.26
CA LEU A 74 -0.62 8.49 -7.38
C LEU A 74 0.31 9.65 -7.01
N ALA A 75 1.61 9.41 -6.89
CA ALA A 75 2.60 10.39 -6.47
C ALA A 75 3.00 11.42 -7.55
N GLU A 76 2.49 11.34 -8.78
CA GLU A 76 2.70 12.35 -9.85
C GLU A 76 4.16 12.78 -10.04
N GLY A 77 5.07 11.81 -10.10
CA GLY A 77 6.49 12.08 -10.33
C GLY A 77 7.26 12.62 -9.11
N ARG A 78 6.62 12.74 -7.93
CA ARG A 78 7.35 12.99 -6.66
C ARG A 78 8.25 11.84 -6.25
N ILE A 79 7.98 10.64 -6.75
CA ILE A 79 8.82 9.47 -6.56
C ILE A 79 8.83 8.64 -7.84
N ASP A 80 10.00 8.16 -8.23
CA ASP A 80 10.17 7.21 -9.32
C ASP A 80 10.06 5.74 -8.84
N LYS A 81 9.92 4.81 -9.78
CA LYS A 81 9.78 3.38 -9.48
C LYS A 81 10.95 2.79 -8.68
N GLY A 82 12.18 3.23 -8.95
CA GLY A 82 13.37 2.70 -8.28
C GLY A 82 13.42 3.13 -6.82
N ASN A 83 13.18 4.41 -6.56
CA ASN A 83 13.12 4.93 -5.19
C ASN A 83 11.90 4.43 -4.41
N ALA A 84 10.75 4.25 -5.08
CA ALA A 84 9.57 3.62 -4.49
C ALA A 84 9.86 2.18 -4.05
N MET A 85 10.50 1.39 -4.92
CA MET A 85 10.88 0.01 -4.60
C MET A 85 11.85 -0.06 -3.41
N LYS A 86 12.89 0.79 -3.39
CA LYS A 86 13.83 0.88 -2.26
C LYS A 86 13.12 1.18 -0.94
N LYS A 87 12.13 2.07 -0.94
CA LYS A 87 11.33 2.40 0.26
C LYS A 87 10.43 1.24 0.69
N LEU A 88 9.82 0.53 -0.26
CA LEU A 88 9.00 -0.65 0.03
C LEU A 88 9.81 -1.85 0.56
N GLN A 89 11.10 -1.93 0.23
CA GLN A 89 12.03 -2.93 0.78
C GLN A 89 12.56 -2.55 2.18
N GLY A 90 12.35 -1.31 2.63
CA GLY A 90 12.76 -0.82 3.94
C GLY A 90 11.80 -1.23 5.07
N THR A 91 12.04 -0.67 6.26
CA THR A 91 11.26 -0.91 7.48
C THR A 91 10.09 0.06 7.67
N SER A 92 10.22 1.31 7.23
CA SER A 92 9.19 2.36 7.39
C SER A 92 8.35 2.56 6.13
N ARG A 93 7.73 1.48 5.65
CA ARG A 93 7.06 1.43 4.35
C ARG A 93 5.80 2.31 4.32
N ALA A 94 4.96 2.23 5.35
CA ALA A 94 3.73 2.99 5.45
C ALA A 94 4.01 4.50 5.58
N GLU A 95 4.99 4.87 6.42
CA GLU A 95 5.41 6.25 6.64
C GLU A 95 6.03 6.84 5.37
N ALA A 96 6.81 6.04 4.63
CA ALA A 96 7.35 6.45 3.35
C ALA A 96 6.25 6.78 2.34
N ILE A 97 5.21 5.95 2.25
CA ILE A 97 4.04 6.21 1.40
C ILE A 97 3.35 7.49 1.83
N GLN A 98 3.02 7.61 3.12
CA GLN A 98 2.32 8.78 3.67
C GLN A 98 3.09 10.08 3.44
N SER A 99 4.39 10.09 3.72
CA SER A 99 5.23 11.28 3.58
C SER A 99 5.24 11.81 2.14
N VAL A 100 5.38 10.93 1.15
CA VAL A 100 5.33 11.31 -0.26
C VAL A 100 3.94 11.82 -0.64
N LEU A 101 2.89 11.12 -0.22
CA LEU A 101 1.53 11.53 -0.54
C LEU A 101 1.11 12.84 0.16
N LEU A 102 1.61 13.14 1.35
CA LEU A 102 1.38 14.44 2.00
C LEU A 102 2.07 15.59 1.25
N SER A 103 3.13 15.33 0.48
CA SER A 103 3.81 16.38 -0.30
C SER A 103 3.07 16.82 -1.57
N ILE A 104 1.98 16.12 -1.92
CA ILE A 104 1.15 16.43 -3.10
C ILE A 104 -0.25 16.95 -2.73
N VAL A 105 -0.58 17.05 -1.43
CA VAL A 105 -1.88 17.54 -0.92
C VAL A 105 -1.74 18.89 -0.26
#